data_AF-A0A520TH89-F1
#
_entry.id   AF-A0A520TH89-F1
#
_cell.length_a   1.000
_cell.length_b   1.000
_cell.length_c   1.000
_cell.angle_alpha   90.00
_cell.angle_beta   90.00
_cell.angle_gamma   90.00
#
_symmetry.space_group_name_H-M   'P 1'
#
loop_
_entity.id
_entity.type
_entity.pdbx_description
1 polymer ?
#
loop_
_entity_poly.entity_id
_entity_poly.type
_entity_poly.pdbx_seq_one_letter_code
_entity_poly.pdbx_strand_id
1 'polypeptide(L)'
;MFKKVIFTLLVFCSFSLASNPICSINQELNKDTLSKLDKYRPQTLQTCLDCNEGTCAMKAWSAEKKADAAICKLLFCTPAYVSKVFKKPEGAKSGKTKINFTYIVNGEGKIKNLDITKAKGAMNSRESYKYLQSFTKKTQYKPLMVNGTPTSISLQGEHIAYTGKYEDPDKTMPARSDTWRN
;
A
#
# COMPACT_ATOMS: atom_id res chain seq x y z
N MET A 1 3.84 -54.51 38.12
CA MET A 1 4.38 -53.15 37.95
C MET A 1 4.02 -52.66 36.55
N PHE A 2 3.05 -51.75 36.40
CA PHE A 2 2.72 -51.14 35.10
C PHE A 2 2.90 -49.63 35.20
N LYS A 3 4.00 -49.12 34.63
CA LYS A 3 4.25 -47.68 34.49
C LYS A 3 3.32 -47.12 33.41
N LYS A 4 2.38 -46.26 33.79
CA LYS A 4 1.60 -45.45 32.83
C LYS A 4 2.48 -44.28 32.38
N VAL A 5 2.91 -44.31 31.13
CA VAL A 5 3.57 -43.17 30.47
C VAL A 5 2.47 -42.22 29.98
N ILE A 6 2.40 -41.03 30.57
CA ILE A 6 1.52 -39.95 30.11
C ILE A 6 2.24 -39.25 28.97
N PHE A 7 1.74 -39.40 27.75
CA PHE A 7 2.26 -38.72 26.57
C PHE A 7 1.54 -37.38 26.43
N THR A 8 2.14 -36.30 26.93
CA THR A 8 1.58 -34.95 26.80
C THR A 8 1.83 -34.45 25.39
N LEU A 9 0.80 -34.46 24.54
CA LEU A 9 0.86 -33.94 23.17
C LEU A 9 0.91 -32.39 23.22
N LEU A 10 2.12 -31.82 23.15
CA LEU A 10 2.31 -30.38 23.00
C LEU A 10 1.91 -29.97 21.57
N VAL A 11 0.68 -29.51 21.40
CA VAL A 11 0.23 -28.87 20.17
C VAL A 11 0.90 -27.49 20.07
N PHE A 12 2.03 -27.43 19.37
CA PHE A 12 2.63 -26.16 18.95
C PHE A 12 1.70 -25.51 17.92
N CYS A 13 0.78 -24.68 18.40
CA CYS A 13 -0.02 -23.82 17.54
C CYS A 13 0.92 -22.73 17.00
N SER A 14 1.51 -22.97 15.82
CA SER A 14 2.27 -21.96 15.09
C SER A 14 1.33 -20.81 14.73
N PHE A 15 1.26 -19.79 15.58
CA PHE A 15 0.57 -18.54 15.29
C PHE A 15 1.33 -17.81 14.18
N SER A 16 1.02 -18.13 12.93
CA SER A 16 1.48 -17.34 11.80
C SER A 16 0.80 -15.98 11.83
N LEU A 17 1.51 -14.96 12.29
CA LEU A 17 1.05 -13.57 12.23
C LEU A 17 0.91 -13.14 10.76
N ALA A 18 -0.32 -13.14 10.27
CA ALA A 18 -0.66 -12.57 8.96
C ALA A 18 -0.90 -11.06 9.10
N SER A 19 -0.44 -10.27 8.13
CA SER A 19 -0.64 -8.83 8.12
C SER A 19 -1.07 -8.33 6.74
N ASN A 20 -1.90 -7.28 6.71
CA ASN A 20 -2.29 -6.67 5.44
C ASN A 20 -1.09 -5.94 4.80
N PRO A 21 -0.94 -6.05 3.48
CA PRO A 21 0.05 -5.31 2.71
C PRO A 21 -0.04 -3.78 2.92
N ILE A 22 1.07 -3.16 3.32
CA ILE A 22 1.24 -1.70 3.30
C ILE A 22 1.65 -1.26 1.89
N CYS A 23 0.85 -0.39 1.28
CA CYS A 23 1.04 0.17 -0.06
C CYS A 23 1.91 1.45 -0.02
N SER A 24 2.71 1.67 -1.07
CA SER A 24 3.39 2.95 -1.32
C SER A 24 2.64 3.73 -2.38
N ILE A 25 2.32 5.00 -2.13
CA ILE A 25 1.50 5.84 -3.03
C ILE A 25 2.32 6.81 -3.90
N ASN A 26 3.65 6.77 -3.77
CA ASN A 26 4.59 7.68 -4.43
C ASN A 26 5.31 7.06 -5.64
N GLN A 27 5.05 5.79 -5.94
CA GLN A 27 5.67 5.07 -7.05
C GLN A 27 4.59 4.76 -8.10
N GLU A 28 4.87 5.11 -9.34
CA GLU A 28 4.07 4.70 -10.50
C GLU A 28 4.84 3.66 -11.30
N LEU A 29 4.12 2.73 -11.94
CA LEU A 29 4.73 1.84 -12.93
C LEU A 29 4.80 2.56 -14.27
N ASN A 30 5.83 2.27 -15.06
CA ASN A 30 5.83 2.68 -16.45
C ASN A 30 4.61 2.06 -17.18
N LYS A 31 4.14 2.73 -18.24
CA LYS A 31 2.90 2.36 -18.93
C LYS A 31 2.92 0.93 -19.49
N ASP A 32 4.07 0.49 -19.99
CA ASP A 32 4.22 -0.83 -20.60
C ASP A 32 4.08 -1.94 -19.55
N THR A 33 4.78 -1.80 -18.42
CA THR A 33 4.68 -2.71 -17.27
C THR A 33 3.26 -2.73 -16.73
N LEU A 34 2.62 -1.56 -16.59
CA LEU A 34 1.24 -1.49 -16.11
C LEU A 34 0.26 -2.22 -17.06
N SER A 35 0.41 -2.05 -18.37
CA SER A 35 -0.45 -2.73 -19.36
C SER A 35 -0.27 -4.26 -19.36
N LYS A 36 0.96 -4.73 -19.17
CA LYS A 36 1.26 -6.17 -19.05
C LYS A 36 0.67 -6.76 -17.77
N LEU A 37 0.79 -6.03 -16.66
CA LEU A 37 0.31 -6.47 -15.35
C LEU A 37 -1.23 -6.46 -15.25
N ASP A 38 -1.90 -5.55 -15.94
CA ASP A 38 -3.37 -5.43 -15.94
C ASP A 38 -4.04 -6.75 -16.36
N LYS A 39 -3.42 -7.51 -17.28
CA LYS A 39 -3.91 -8.82 -17.75
C LYS A 39 -3.98 -9.88 -16.64
N TYR A 40 -3.16 -9.75 -15.60
CA TYR A 40 -3.12 -10.70 -14.49
C TYR A 40 -4.06 -10.32 -13.34
N ARG A 41 -4.58 -9.08 -13.30
CA ARG A 41 -5.48 -8.62 -12.22
C ARG A 41 -6.77 -9.48 -12.12
N PRO A 42 -7.45 -9.85 -13.22
CA PRO A 42 -8.63 -10.72 -13.12
C PRO A 42 -8.29 -12.12 -12.57
N GLN A 43 -7.14 -12.67 -12.97
CA GLN A 43 -6.69 -14.02 -12.60
C GLN A 43 -6.28 -14.13 -11.12
N THR A 44 -5.82 -13.02 -10.56
CA THR A 44 -5.28 -12.95 -9.18
C THR A 44 -6.25 -12.30 -8.20
N LEU A 45 -7.44 -11.90 -8.66
CA LEU A 45 -8.41 -11.15 -7.87
C LEU A 45 -8.76 -11.87 -6.55
N GLN A 46 -9.18 -13.12 -6.65
CA GLN A 46 -9.53 -13.95 -5.48
C GLN A 46 -8.30 -14.37 -4.67
N THR A 47 -7.10 -14.31 -5.23
CA THR A 47 -5.86 -14.61 -4.51
C THR A 47 -5.41 -13.42 -3.67
N CYS A 48 -5.57 -12.20 -4.17
CA CYS A 48 -5.03 -10.99 -3.57
C CYS A 48 -6.05 -10.22 -2.73
N LEU A 49 -7.34 -10.35 -3.03
CA LEU A 49 -8.40 -9.55 -2.43
C LEU A 49 -9.47 -10.43 -1.78
N ASP A 50 -10.03 -9.94 -0.67
CA ASP A 50 -11.30 -10.38 -0.10
C ASP A 50 -12.36 -9.35 -0.46
N CYS A 51 -13.37 -9.74 -1.24
CA CYS A 51 -14.41 -8.86 -1.74
C CYS A 51 -15.76 -9.18 -1.10
N ASN A 52 -16.33 -8.21 -0.38
CA ASN A 52 -17.64 -8.30 0.23
C ASN A 52 -18.48 -7.10 -0.23
N GLU A 53 -19.65 -7.36 -0.81
CA GLU A 53 -20.70 -6.37 -1.11
C GLU A 53 -20.18 -5.00 -1.63
N GLY A 54 -19.53 -5.00 -2.79
CA GLY A 54 -19.11 -3.77 -3.48
C GLY A 54 -17.82 -3.11 -2.98
N THR A 55 -17.17 -3.68 -1.96
CA THR A 55 -15.82 -3.28 -1.53
C THR A 55 -14.90 -4.49 -1.38
N CYS A 56 -13.68 -4.37 -1.88
CA CYS A 56 -12.61 -5.34 -1.68
C CYS A 56 -11.58 -4.83 -0.68
N ALA A 57 -10.88 -5.74 -0.02
CA ALA A 57 -9.72 -5.43 0.82
C ALA A 57 -8.55 -6.35 0.47
N MET A 58 -7.33 -5.88 0.68
CA MET A 58 -6.15 -6.73 0.49
C MET A 58 -6.13 -7.86 1.51
N LYS A 59 -5.95 -9.09 1.03
CA LYS A 59 -5.73 -10.26 1.89
C LYS A 59 -4.53 -10.06 2.81
N ALA A 60 -4.62 -10.59 4.03
CA ALA A 60 -3.50 -10.65 4.94
C ALA A 60 -2.56 -11.79 4.54
N TRP A 61 -1.24 -11.54 4.61
CA TRP A 61 -0.22 -12.50 4.22
C TRP A 61 0.70 -12.81 5.39
N SER A 62 1.06 -14.07 5.53
CA SER A 62 2.06 -14.53 6.49
C SER A 62 3.48 -14.17 6.02
N ALA A 63 4.45 -14.23 6.94
CA ALA A 63 5.84 -13.87 6.64
C ALA A 63 6.49 -14.79 5.60
N GLU A 64 6.01 -16.03 5.45
CA GLU A 64 6.51 -17.02 4.50
C GLU A 64 6.02 -16.73 3.07
N LYS A 65 4.90 -16.01 2.92
CA LYS A 65 4.29 -15.68 1.61
C LYS A 65 4.54 -14.24 1.16
N LYS A 66 5.72 -13.70 1.51
CA LYS A 66 6.12 -12.32 1.15
C LYS A 66 6.15 -12.08 -0.36
N ALA A 67 6.54 -13.07 -1.16
CA ALA A 67 6.60 -12.94 -2.61
C ALA A 67 5.19 -12.74 -3.21
N ASP A 68 4.22 -13.54 -2.77
CA ASP A 68 2.81 -13.40 -3.19
C ASP A 68 2.25 -12.05 -2.76
N ALA A 69 2.53 -11.63 -1.52
CA ALA A 69 2.13 -10.31 -1.02
C ALA A 69 2.71 -9.18 -1.88
N ALA A 70 3.97 -9.29 -2.33
CA ALA A 70 4.61 -8.30 -3.18
C ALA A 70 3.97 -8.22 -4.58
N ILE A 71 3.59 -9.36 -5.17
CA ILE A 71 2.86 -9.41 -6.44
C ILE A 71 1.48 -8.76 -6.28
N CYS A 72 0.74 -9.07 -5.21
CA CYS A 72 -0.55 -8.45 -4.94
C CYS A 72 -0.43 -6.94 -4.72
N LYS A 73 0.62 -6.47 -4.03
CA LYS A 73 0.91 -5.03 -3.93
C LYS A 73 1.13 -4.42 -5.32
N LEU A 74 1.97 -5.05 -6.14
CA LEU A 74 2.25 -4.53 -7.48
C LEU A 74 0.98 -4.40 -8.34
N LEU A 75 0.04 -5.34 -8.22
CA LEU A 75 -1.18 -5.39 -9.00
C LEU A 75 -2.31 -4.47 -8.51
N PHE A 76 -2.39 -4.23 -7.19
CA PHE A 76 -3.55 -3.54 -6.59
C PHE A 76 -3.19 -2.34 -5.70
N CYS A 77 -1.96 -2.25 -5.18
CA CYS A 77 -1.48 -1.11 -4.40
C CYS A 77 -0.77 -0.03 -5.23
N THR A 78 -0.37 -0.32 -6.47
CA THR A 78 0.43 0.61 -7.26
C THR A 78 -0.43 1.53 -8.12
N PRO A 79 -0.34 2.86 -7.94
CA PRO A 79 -1.00 3.82 -8.82
C PRO A 79 -0.57 3.69 -10.28
N ALA A 80 -1.50 3.97 -11.19
CA ALA A 80 -1.22 4.14 -12.61
C ALA A 80 -0.60 5.50 -12.94
N TYR A 81 -0.82 6.49 -12.08
CA TYR A 81 -0.23 7.82 -12.18
C TYR A 81 -0.11 8.44 -10.79
N VAL A 82 1.03 9.06 -10.50
CA VAL A 82 1.28 9.77 -9.24
C VAL A 82 1.56 11.25 -9.53
N SER A 83 0.88 12.14 -8.80
CA SER A 83 1.23 13.55 -8.85
C SER A 83 2.51 13.81 -8.06
N LYS A 84 3.50 14.44 -8.69
CA LYS A 84 4.69 14.94 -7.99
C LYS A 84 4.50 16.32 -7.36
N VAL A 85 3.29 16.90 -7.49
CA VAL A 85 2.96 18.23 -6.97
C VAL A 85 2.21 18.11 -5.66
N PHE A 86 2.74 18.73 -4.62
CA PHE A 86 2.05 18.87 -3.34
C PHE A 86 2.20 20.29 -2.81
N LYS A 87 1.21 20.74 -2.03
CA LYS A 87 1.28 21.97 -1.26
C LYS A 87 1.69 21.63 0.17
N LYS A 88 2.76 22.26 0.65
CA LYS A 88 3.14 22.16 2.07
C LYS A 88 1.98 22.69 2.94
N PRO A 89 1.55 21.97 3.98
CA PRO A 89 0.55 22.48 4.92
C PRO A 89 1.03 23.78 5.58
N GLU A 90 0.12 24.71 5.79
CA GLU A 90 0.39 25.95 6.53
C GLU A 90 0.81 25.64 7.97
N GLY A 91 1.81 26.36 8.47
CA GLY A 91 2.36 26.17 9.83
C GLY A 91 3.26 24.94 10.00
N ALA A 92 3.26 23.98 9.06
CA ALA A 92 4.09 22.80 9.18
C ALA A 92 5.58 23.16 9.17
N LYS A 93 6.34 22.61 10.12
CA LYS A 93 7.81 22.71 10.12
C LYS A 93 8.37 21.96 8.93
N SER A 94 9.51 22.42 8.42
CA SER A 94 10.24 21.66 7.42
C SER A 94 10.90 20.44 8.06
N GLY A 95 10.92 19.32 7.35
CA GLY A 95 11.53 18.07 7.78
C GLY A 95 10.86 16.83 7.21
N LYS A 96 11.32 15.68 7.71
CA LYS A 96 10.84 14.34 7.35
C LYS A 96 9.69 13.93 8.28
N THR A 97 8.63 13.38 7.71
CA THR A 97 7.53 12.76 8.45
C THR A 97 7.18 11.42 7.85
N LYS A 98 7.14 10.37 8.68
CA LYS A 98 6.56 9.08 8.31
C LYS A 98 5.07 9.10 8.64
N ILE A 99 4.25 8.84 7.63
CA ILE A 99 2.78 8.89 7.71
C ILE A 99 2.24 7.50 7.38
N ASN A 100 1.53 6.89 8.30
CA ASN A 100 0.73 5.69 8.10
C ASN A 100 -0.74 6.08 8.06
N PHE A 101 -1.49 5.49 7.14
CA PHE A 101 -2.86 5.89 6.86
C PHE A 101 -3.66 4.75 6.23
N THR A 102 -4.98 4.86 6.28
CA THR A 102 -5.91 4.02 5.50
C THR A 102 -6.58 4.88 4.43
N TYR A 103 -7.01 4.25 3.35
CA TYR A 103 -7.69 4.93 2.26
C TYR A 103 -8.50 3.95 1.41
N ILE A 104 -9.44 4.49 0.64
CA ILE A 104 -10.23 3.75 -0.34
C ILE A 104 -9.83 4.22 -1.74
N VAL A 105 -9.58 3.29 -2.63
CA VAL A 105 -9.59 3.54 -4.08
C VAL A 105 -11.01 3.25 -4.56
N ASN A 106 -11.74 4.26 -5.02
CA ASN A 106 -13.12 4.09 -5.48
C ASN A 106 -13.17 3.36 -6.85
N GLY A 107 -14.39 3.05 -7.34
CA GLY A 107 -14.59 2.41 -8.65
C GLY A 107 -14.05 3.20 -9.85
N GLU A 108 -13.73 4.49 -9.69
CA GLU A 108 -13.09 5.32 -10.72
C GLU A 108 -11.56 5.33 -10.60
N GLY A 109 -10.99 4.64 -9.60
CA GLY A 109 -9.56 4.62 -9.32
C GLY A 109 -9.03 5.85 -8.58
N LYS A 110 -9.89 6.65 -7.95
CA LYS A 110 -9.49 7.82 -7.14
C LYS A 110 -9.32 7.44 -5.67
N ILE A 111 -8.32 8.04 -5.02
CA ILE A 111 -8.15 7.97 -3.57
C ILE A 111 -9.25 8.79 -2.88
N LYS A 112 -9.95 8.17 -1.93
CA LYS A 112 -11.00 8.71 -1.07
C LYS A 112 -10.81 8.22 0.37
N ASN A 113 -11.54 8.82 1.31
CA ASN A 113 -11.60 8.41 2.71
C ASN A 113 -10.21 8.19 3.34
N LEU A 114 -9.29 9.11 3.10
CA LEU A 114 -7.99 9.13 3.76
C LEU A 114 -8.19 9.29 5.26
N ASP A 115 -7.52 8.45 6.04
CA ASP A 115 -7.48 8.57 7.50
C ASP A 115 -6.08 8.29 8.04
N ILE A 116 -5.58 9.14 8.93
CA ILE A 116 -4.21 9.07 9.43
C ILE A 116 -4.17 8.19 10.68
N THR A 117 -3.58 7.01 10.56
CA THR A 117 -3.42 6.10 11.69
C THR A 117 -2.22 6.46 12.55
N LYS A 118 -1.14 6.99 11.94
CA LYS A 118 0.05 7.44 12.67
C LYS A 118 0.84 8.47 11.88
N ALA A 119 1.32 9.50 12.56
CA ALA A 119 2.29 10.46 12.01
C ALA A 119 3.45 10.64 12.99
N LYS A 120 4.69 10.49 12.51
CA LYS A 120 5.91 10.70 13.31
C LYS A 120 6.92 11.54 12.53
N GLY A 121 7.25 12.72 13.05
CA GLY A 121 8.24 13.62 12.49
C GLY A 121 7.83 15.09 12.58
N ALA A 122 8.14 15.85 11.53
CA ALA A 122 7.93 17.30 11.48
C ALA A 122 6.45 17.72 11.44
N MET A 123 5.56 16.88 10.88
CA MET A 123 4.12 17.12 10.81
C MET A 123 3.35 16.30 11.86
N ASN A 124 2.33 16.89 12.45
CA ASN A 124 1.32 16.17 13.23
C ASN A 124 0.28 15.47 12.32
N SER A 125 -0.70 14.76 12.90
CA SER A 125 -1.71 14.02 12.14
C SER A 125 -2.57 14.93 11.24
N ARG A 126 -2.98 16.11 11.72
CA ARG A 126 -3.80 17.06 10.94
C ARG A 126 -3.03 17.63 9.74
N GLU A 127 -1.77 18.00 9.95
CA GLU A 127 -0.88 18.46 8.89
C GLU A 127 -0.60 17.35 7.88
N SER A 128 -0.33 16.13 8.35
CA SER A 128 -0.12 14.95 7.51
C SER A 128 -1.35 14.62 6.66
N TYR A 129 -2.55 14.78 7.20
CA TYR A 129 -3.80 14.65 6.46
C TYR A 129 -3.89 15.68 5.32
N LYS A 130 -3.68 16.96 5.61
CA LYS A 130 -3.69 18.03 4.60
C LYS A 130 -2.62 17.81 3.52
N TYR A 131 -1.44 17.37 3.94
CA TYR A 131 -0.35 17.01 3.02
C TYR A 131 -0.79 15.89 2.08
N LEU A 132 -1.31 14.78 2.62
CA LEU A 132 -1.73 13.63 1.81
C LEU A 132 -2.88 13.99 0.89
N GLN A 133 -3.89 14.74 1.36
CA GLN A 133 -4.96 15.25 0.49
C GLN A 133 -4.42 15.99 -0.73
N SER A 134 -3.42 16.87 -0.53
CA SER A 134 -2.80 17.59 -1.64
C SER A 134 -1.99 16.67 -2.55
N PHE A 135 -1.20 15.77 -1.96
CA PHE A 135 -0.30 14.86 -2.67
C PHE A 135 -1.08 13.86 -3.54
N THR A 136 -2.16 13.28 -2.99
CA THR A 136 -2.96 12.27 -3.68
C THR A 136 -4.03 12.85 -4.60
N LYS A 137 -4.20 14.18 -4.64
CA LYS A 137 -5.29 14.85 -5.36
C LYS A 137 -5.42 14.41 -6.82
N LYS A 138 -4.29 14.22 -7.50
CA LYS A 138 -4.25 13.77 -8.90
C LYS A 138 -3.77 12.32 -9.05
N THR A 139 -3.43 11.63 -7.97
CA THR A 139 -3.04 10.23 -8.03
C THR A 139 -4.21 9.39 -8.53
N GLN A 140 -3.92 8.49 -9.46
CA GLN A 140 -4.91 7.68 -10.15
C GLN A 140 -4.48 6.23 -10.15
N TYR A 141 -5.37 5.35 -9.73
CA TYR A 141 -5.24 3.90 -9.83
C TYR A 141 -5.95 3.42 -11.09
N LYS A 142 -5.56 2.24 -11.57
CA LYS A 142 -6.39 1.51 -12.52
C LYS A 142 -7.65 1.02 -11.78
N PRO A 143 -8.87 1.38 -12.24
CA PRO A 143 -10.12 0.89 -11.67
C PRO A 143 -10.11 -0.62 -11.45
N LEU A 144 -10.76 -1.07 -10.37
CA LEU A 144 -11.02 -2.48 -10.16
C LEU A 144 -12.38 -2.84 -10.74
N MET A 145 -12.39 -3.87 -11.57
CA MET A 145 -13.61 -4.45 -12.13
C MET A 145 -13.80 -5.84 -11.53
N VAL A 146 -14.90 -6.05 -10.79
CA VAL A 146 -15.33 -7.36 -10.31
C VAL A 146 -16.59 -7.72 -11.09
N ASN A 147 -16.56 -8.78 -11.90
CA ASN A 147 -17.69 -9.20 -12.74
C ASN A 147 -18.28 -8.05 -13.58
N GLY A 148 -17.42 -7.21 -14.16
CA GLY A 148 -17.84 -6.05 -14.97
C GLY A 148 -18.36 -4.85 -14.16
N THR A 149 -18.37 -4.92 -12.83
CA THR A 149 -18.82 -3.83 -11.96
C THR A 149 -17.63 -3.08 -11.35
N PRO A 150 -17.57 -1.73 -11.47
CA PRO A 150 -16.58 -0.92 -10.77
C PRO A 150 -16.68 -1.10 -9.26
N THR A 151 -15.60 -1.54 -8.62
CA THR A 151 -15.58 -1.92 -7.20
C THR A 151 -14.51 -1.14 -6.46
N SER A 152 -14.78 -0.78 -5.20
CA SER A 152 -13.82 -0.04 -4.38
C SER A 152 -12.81 -0.98 -3.72
N ILE A 153 -11.59 -0.50 -3.42
CA ILE A 153 -10.58 -1.25 -2.66
C ILE A 153 -10.18 -0.46 -1.40
N SER A 154 -10.29 -1.09 -0.23
CA SER A 154 -9.73 -0.59 1.03
C SER A 154 -8.27 -1.00 1.18
N LEU A 155 -7.40 -0.01 1.42
CA LEU A 155 -5.94 -0.16 1.42
C LEU A 155 -5.31 0.52 2.66
N GLN A 156 -4.15 0.02 3.04
CA GLN A 156 -3.27 0.63 4.02
C GLN A 156 -2.07 1.24 3.32
N GLY A 157 -1.65 2.43 3.74
CA GLY A 157 -0.59 3.20 3.11
C GLY A 157 0.50 3.60 4.09
N GLU A 158 1.72 3.69 3.56
CA GLU A 158 2.82 4.40 4.20
C GLU A 158 3.43 5.38 3.21
N HIS A 159 3.70 6.59 3.68
CA HIS A 159 4.36 7.61 2.88
C HIS A 159 5.39 8.35 3.74
N ILE A 160 6.55 8.60 3.14
CA ILE A 160 7.59 9.42 3.73
C ILE A 160 7.51 10.81 3.09
N ALA A 161 6.95 11.76 3.83
CA ALA A 161 6.83 13.13 3.40
C ALA A 161 8.09 13.93 3.75
N TYR A 162 8.57 14.71 2.78
CA TYR A 162 9.61 15.71 2.97
C TYR A 162 9.00 17.09 2.72
N THR A 163 9.06 17.97 3.71
CA THR A 163 8.58 19.35 3.59
C THR A 163 9.76 20.30 3.78
N GLY A 164 10.07 21.17 2.83
CA GLY A 164 11.29 22.01 2.83
C GLY A 164 11.77 22.31 1.41
N LYS A 165 12.95 22.94 1.25
CA LYS A 165 13.63 22.97 -0.06
C LYS A 165 13.92 21.51 -0.43
N TYR A 166 13.12 20.96 -1.33
CA TYR A 166 13.30 19.62 -1.85
C TYR A 166 14.54 19.62 -2.73
N GLU A 167 15.70 19.25 -2.17
CA GLU A 167 16.75 18.64 -2.96
C GLU A 167 16.34 17.18 -3.10
N ASP A 168 15.87 16.81 -4.28
CA ASP A 168 15.65 15.41 -4.62
C ASP A 168 17.01 14.69 -4.48
N PRO A 169 17.22 13.82 -3.48
CA PRO A 169 18.48 13.10 -3.38
C PRO A 169 18.70 12.18 -4.59
N ASP A 170 17.63 11.88 -5.35
CA ASP A 170 17.67 11.09 -6.57
C ASP A 170 17.71 11.96 -7.85
N LYS A 171 17.79 13.31 -7.76
CA LYS A 171 17.84 14.21 -8.94
C LYS A 171 18.98 13.86 -9.90
N THR A 172 20.08 13.40 -9.32
CA THR A 172 21.33 13.05 -10.02
C THR A 172 21.56 11.55 -10.05
N MET A 173 20.64 10.74 -9.51
CA MET A 173 20.82 9.30 -9.50
C MET A 173 20.40 8.75 -10.87
N PRO A 174 21.32 8.11 -11.63
CA PRO A 174 20.97 7.56 -12.93
C PRO A 174 19.82 6.56 -12.75
N ALA A 175 18.91 6.51 -13.73
CA ALA A 175 17.87 5.50 -13.78
C ALA A 175 18.56 4.12 -13.72
N ARG A 176 18.56 3.50 -12.55
CA ARG A 176 19.19 2.19 -12.36
C ARG A 176 18.31 1.18 -13.08
N SER A 177 18.76 0.75 -14.26
CA SER A 177 18.55 -0.64 -14.62
C SER A 177 19.21 -1.46 -13.49
N ASP A 178 18.57 -2.56 -13.12
CA ASP A 178 19.20 -3.65 -12.40
C ASP A 178 19.21 -3.53 -10.86
N THR A 179 18.50 -4.49 -10.25
CA THR A 179 18.60 -4.98 -8.86
C THR A 179 17.96 -4.16 -7.73
N TRP A 180 16.81 -4.66 -7.29
CA TRP A 180 16.16 -4.39 -6.00
C TRP A 180 17.13 -4.65 -4.83
N ARG A 181 17.12 -3.81 -3.78
CA ARG A 181 17.78 -4.12 -2.51
C ARG A 181 16.75 -4.47 -1.43
N ASN A 182 17.08 -5.56 -0.73
CA ASN A 182 16.42 -6.16 0.43
C ASN A 182 16.24 -5.17 1.58
#